data_AF-A0A1Q5XNJ4-F1
#
_entry.id   AF-A0A1Q5XNJ4-F1
#
_cell.length_a   1.000
_cell.length_b   1.000
_cell.length_c   1.000
_cell.angle_alpha   90.00
_cell.angle_beta   90.00
_cell.angle_gamma   90.00
#
_symmetry.space_group_name_H-M   'P 1'
#
loop_
_entity.id
_entity.type
_entity.pdbx_description
1 polymer ?
#
loop_
_entity_poly.entity_id
_entity_poly.type
_entity_poly.pdbx_seq_one_letter_code
_entity_poly.pdbx_strand_id
1 'polypeptide(L)'
;MGVKHGRDYSDILSELTEAVGRISDGYIFFEMEPDEWQELPQESKTEVWEALAEDLFYALGNEPVIEVGSGVVIYDKETHRINILLGEEDLASVLLV
;
A
#
# COMPACT_ATOMS: atom_id res chain seq x y z
N MET A 1 7.59 13.20 -6.23
CA MET A 1 8.27 13.23 -4.91
C MET A 1 7.34 12.48 -3.97
N GLY A 2 7.85 11.50 -3.22
CA GLY A 2 7.02 10.68 -2.34
C GLY A 2 6.48 11.43 -1.13
N VAL A 3 5.71 10.73 -0.31
CA VAL A 3 5.15 11.22 0.94
C VAL A 3 6.25 11.77 1.88
N LYS A 4 5.96 12.85 2.59
CA LYS A 4 6.89 13.41 3.59
C LYS A 4 6.86 12.54 4.84
N HIS A 5 8.03 12.14 5.32
CA HIS A 5 8.20 11.32 6.50
C HIS A 5 9.34 11.85 7.39
N GLY A 6 9.25 11.56 8.69
CA GLY A 6 10.22 11.96 9.73
C GLY A 6 10.93 10.78 10.40
N ARG A 7 10.54 9.54 10.10
CA ARG A 7 11.20 8.31 10.56
C ARG A 7 11.78 7.49 9.40
N ASP A 8 12.42 6.36 9.74
CA ASP A 8 13.12 5.52 8.77
C ASP A 8 12.16 5.04 7.66
N TYR A 9 12.60 5.21 6.41
CA TYR A 9 11.82 4.84 5.25
C TYR A 9 11.61 3.33 5.15
N SER A 10 12.63 2.53 5.52
CA SER A 10 12.54 1.07 5.42
C SER A 10 11.53 0.49 6.42
N ASP A 11 11.41 1.09 7.60
CA ASP A 11 10.37 0.75 8.58
C ASP A 11 8.97 1.08 8.03
N ILE A 12 8.79 2.32 7.51
CA ILE A 12 7.52 2.75 6.93
C ILE A 12 7.11 1.86 5.77
N LEU A 13 8.06 1.54 4.88
CA LEU A 13 7.80 0.71 3.73
C LEU A 13 7.41 -0.70 4.17
N SER A 14 8.10 -1.28 5.15
CA SER A 14 7.77 -2.60 5.70
C SER A 14 6.36 -2.62 6.32
N GLU A 15 6.01 -1.61 7.12
CA GLU A 15 4.67 -1.46 7.72
C GLU A 15 3.60 -1.27 6.64
N LEU A 16 3.89 -0.50 5.58
CA LEU A 16 2.99 -0.27 4.46
C LEU A 16 2.80 -1.54 3.61
N THR A 17 3.87 -2.28 3.32
CA THR A 17 3.83 -3.58 2.63
C THR A 17 2.92 -4.56 3.37
N GLU A 18 3.05 -4.65 4.69
CA GLU A 18 2.16 -5.49 5.50
C GLU A 18 0.70 -5.02 5.41
N ALA A 19 0.47 -3.70 5.48
CA ALA A 19 -0.87 -3.13 5.44
C ALA A 19 -1.56 -3.36 4.08
N VAL A 20 -0.87 -3.10 2.96
CA VAL A 20 -1.44 -3.30 1.61
C VAL A 20 -1.59 -4.78 1.29
N GLY A 21 -0.75 -5.66 1.84
CA GLY A 21 -0.89 -7.11 1.71
C GLY A 21 -2.18 -7.67 2.34
N ARG A 22 -2.89 -6.89 3.17
CA ARG A 22 -4.24 -7.22 3.67
C ARG A 22 -5.33 -7.00 2.63
N ILE A 23 -5.05 -6.22 1.60
CA ILE A 23 -5.93 -6.03 0.44
C ILE A 23 -5.70 -7.24 -0.47
N SER A 24 -6.55 -8.25 -0.32
CA SER A 24 -6.38 -9.55 -1.01
C SER A 24 -6.35 -9.45 -2.54
N ASP A 25 -6.88 -8.37 -3.13
CA ASP A 25 -6.94 -8.11 -4.57
C ASP A 25 -6.08 -6.92 -5.01
N GLY A 26 -5.10 -6.50 -4.20
CA GLY A 26 -4.20 -5.40 -4.53
C GLY A 26 -3.33 -5.63 -5.78
N TYR A 27 -3.15 -6.88 -6.20
CA TYR A 27 -2.38 -7.24 -7.41
C TYR A 27 -3.04 -6.73 -8.69
N ILE A 28 -4.35 -6.44 -8.65
CA ILE A 28 -5.11 -5.83 -9.76
C ILE A 28 -4.54 -4.45 -10.11
N PHE A 29 -3.91 -3.75 -9.17
CA PHE A 29 -3.23 -2.48 -9.41
C PHE A 29 -2.14 -2.60 -10.49
N PHE A 30 -1.52 -3.78 -10.61
CA PHE A 30 -0.53 -4.09 -11.64
C PHE A 30 -1.12 -4.74 -12.90
N GLU A 31 -2.45 -4.68 -13.06
CA GLU A 31 -3.18 -5.34 -14.16
C GLU A 31 -2.92 -6.85 -14.23
N MET A 32 -2.58 -7.47 -13.09
CA MET A 32 -2.30 -8.90 -12.98
C MET A 32 -3.59 -9.69 -12.88
N GLU A 33 -3.69 -10.76 -13.66
CA GLU A 33 -4.86 -11.65 -13.61
C GLU A 33 -4.89 -12.48 -12.31
N PRO A 34 -6.08 -12.78 -11.75
CA PRO A 34 -6.20 -13.57 -10.54
C PRO A 34 -5.55 -14.96 -10.63
N ASP A 35 -5.62 -15.60 -11.80
CA ASP A 35 -5.01 -16.92 -12.02
C ASP A 35 -3.48 -16.85 -11.92
N GLU A 36 -2.87 -15.81 -12.53
CA GLU A 36 -1.43 -15.56 -12.43
C GLU A 36 -1.02 -15.32 -10.97
N TRP A 37 -1.78 -14.50 -10.25
CA TRP A 37 -1.55 -14.27 -8.83
C TRP A 37 -1.64 -15.55 -8.01
N GLN A 38 -2.62 -16.42 -8.25
CA GLN A 38 -2.76 -17.66 -7.49
C GLN A 38 -1.58 -18.62 -7.70
N GLU A 39 -1.01 -18.65 -8.90
CA GLU A 39 0.14 -19.49 -9.24
C GLU A 39 1.48 -18.97 -8.66
N LEU A 40 1.55 -17.70 -8.25
CA LEU A 40 2.77 -17.13 -7.67
C LEU A 40 3.13 -17.77 -6.31
N PRO A 41 4.42 -18.14 -6.12
CA PRO A 41 4.94 -18.49 -4.81
C PRO A 41 4.78 -17.36 -3.80
N GLN A 42 4.70 -17.70 -2.51
CA GLN A 42 4.54 -16.72 -1.44
C GLN A 42 5.66 -15.66 -1.40
N GLU A 43 6.90 -16.05 -1.76
CA GLU A 43 8.03 -15.14 -1.85
C GLU A 43 7.78 -14.06 -2.91
N SER A 44 7.40 -14.47 -4.14
CA SER A 44 7.07 -13.56 -5.22
C SER A 44 5.86 -12.67 -4.91
N LYS A 45 4.85 -13.20 -4.20
CA LYS A 45 3.71 -12.38 -3.73
C LYS A 45 4.17 -11.26 -2.78
N THR A 46 5.16 -11.55 -1.94
CA THR A 46 5.73 -10.57 -1.01
C THR A 46 6.46 -9.47 -1.77
N GLU A 47 7.23 -9.82 -2.81
CA GLU A 47 7.90 -8.85 -3.68
C GLU A 47 6.89 -7.94 -4.40
N VAL A 48 5.76 -8.48 -4.87
CA VAL A 48 4.68 -7.67 -5.48
C VAL A 48 4.09 -6.68 -4.48
N TRP A 49 3.88 -7.09 -3.22
CA TRP A 49 3.40 -6.18 -2.17
C TRP A 49 4.41 -5.10 -1.80
N GLU A 50 5.69 -5.43 -1.79
CA GLU A 50 6.75 -4.45 -1.57
C GLU A 50 6.78 -3.42 -2.71
N ALA A 51 6.73 -3.87 -3.97
CA ALA A 51 6.64 -2.98 -5.13
C ALA A 51 5.39 -2.09 -5.08
N LEU A 52 4.23 -2.64 -4.69
CA LEU A 52 2.99 -1.89 -4.54
C LEU A 52 3.12 -0.80 -3.47
N ALA A 53 3.71 -1.14 -2.33
CA ALA A 53 3.93 -0.18 -1.25
C ALA A 53 4.86 0.97 -1.68
N GLU A 54 5.93 0.66 -2.42
CA GLU A 54 6.83 1.69 -2.98
C GLU A 54 6.08 2.62 -3.93
N ASP A 55 5.37 2.06 -4.92
CA ASP A 55 4.63 2.84 -5.91
C ASP A 55 3.57 3.73 -5.27
N LEU A 56 2.82 3.19 -4.30
CA LEU A 56 1.85 3.95 -3.52
C LEU A 56 2.53 5.07 -2.74
N PHE A 57 3.64 4.80 -2.06
CA PHE A 57 4.35 5.83 -1.29
C PHE A 57 4.80 7.00 -2.18
N TYR A 58 5.27 6.72 -3.40
CA TYR A 58 5.65 7.75 -4.34
C TYR A 58 4.44 8.49 -4.93
N ALA A 59 3.40 7.77 -5.32
CA ALA A 59 2.19 8.33 -5.92
C ALA A 59 1.40 9.20 -4.93
N LEU A 60 1.28 8.76 -3.67
CA LEU A 60 0.60 9.46 -2.58
C LEU A 60 1.20 10.84 -2.27
N GLY A 61 2.47 11.05 -2.61
CA GLY A 61 3.11 12.37 -2.52
C GLY A 61 2.48 13.42 -3.44
N ASN A 62 1.90 13.00 -4.57
CA ASN A 62 1.20 13.86 -5.52
C ASN A 62 -0.32 13.75 -5.39
N GLU A 63 -0.84 12.53 -5.34
CA GLU A 63 -2.27 12.22 -5.30
C GLU A 63 -2.62 11.57 -3.95
N PRO A 64 -3.26 12.28 -3.02
CA PRO A 64 -3.37 11.83 -1.63
C PRO A 64 -4.34 10.67 -1.40
N VAL A 65 -5.07 10.21 -2.42
CA VAL A 65 -6.03 9.11 -2.35
C VAL A 65 -5.85 8.25 -3.58
N ILE A 66 -5.57 6.96 -3.39
CA ILE A 66 -5.36 6.00 -4.48
C ILE A 66 -6.22 4.76 -4.22
N GLU A 67 -6.94 4.32 -5.23
CA GLU A 67 -7.71 3.08 -5.20
C GLU A 67 -6.82 1.89 -5.59
N VAL A 68 -6.91 0.80 -4.83
CA VAL A 68 -6.06 -0.39 -4.97
C VAL A 68 -6.93 -1.64 -4.82
N GLY A 69 -7.30 -2.26 -5.94
CA GLY A 69 -8.26 -3.36 -5.95
C GLY A 69 -9.58 -2.92 -5.31
N SER A 70 -9.99 -3.59 -4.24
CA SER A 70 -11.18 -3.25 -3.45
C SER A 70 -10.92 -2.26 -2.30
N GLY A 71 -9.66 -1.90 -2.06
CA GLY A 71 -9.25 -0.98 -1.00
C GLY A 71 -8.94 0.44 -1.48
N VAL A 72 -8.81 1.35 -0.52
CA VAL A 72 -8.43 2.75 -0.73
C VAL A 72 -7.30 3.11 0.21
N VAL A 73 -6.25 3.72 -0.34
CA VAL A 73 -5.08 4.17 0.41
C VAL A 73 -5.06 5.70 0.44
N ILE A 74 -5.02 6.28 1.64
CA ILE A 74 -5.18 7.72 1.86
C ILE A 74 -3.98 8.25 2.63
N TYR A 75 -3.29 9.24 2.06
CA TYR A 75 -2.27 10.01 2.77
C TYR A 75 -2.91 11.21 3.49
N ASP A 76 -3.04 11.09 4.80
CA ASP A 76 -3.46 12.16 5.69
C ASP A 76 -2.25 13.01 6.11
N LYS A 77 -2.17 14.21 5.54
CA LYS A 77 -1.12 15.20 5.80
C LYS A 77 -1.25 15.87 7.16
N GLU A 78 -2.44 15.90 7.76
CA GLU A 78 -2.68 16.55 9.05
C GLU A 78 -2.19 15.67 10.20
N THR A 79 -2.43 14.36 10.08
CA THR A 79 -2.00 13.37 11.09
C THR A 79 -0.69 12.67 10.76
N HIS A 80 -0.09 12.98 9.60
CA HIS A 80 1.13 12.34 9.08
C HIS A 80 1.01 10.81 9.03
N ARG A 81 -0.07 10.32 8.43
CA ARG A 81 -0.38 8.89 8.32
C ARG A 81 -0.80 8.48 6.93
N ILE A 82 -0.54 7.23 6.59
CA ILE A 82 -1.16 6.55 5.44
C ILE A 82 -2.21 5.60 6.02
N ASN A 83 -3.48 5.81 5.67
CA ASN A 83 -4.60 4.98 6.08
C ASN A 83 -4.99 4.04 4.95
N ILE A 84 -5.29 2.79 5.28
CA ILE A 84 -5.70 1.76 4.35
C ILE A 84 -7.11 1.34 4.75
N LEU A 85 -8.07 1.53 3.84
CA LEU A 85 -9.47 1.20 4.05
C LEU A 85 -9.91 0.11 3.06
N LEU A 86 -10.87 -0.71 3.48
CA LEU A 86 -11.53 -1.71 2.65
C LEU A 86 -13.04 -1.53 2.77
N GLY A 87 -13.64 -0.85 1.79
CA GLY A 87 -15.03 -0.39 1.91
C GLY A 87 -15.21 0.61 3.05
N GLU A 88 -15.97 0.21 4.09
CA GLU A 88 -16.21 1.01 5.29
C GLU A 88 -15.28 0.64 6.47
N GLU A 89 -14.42 -0.37 6.29
CA GLU A 89 -13.52 -0.87 7.34
C GLU A 89 -12.14 -0.23 7.26
N ASP A 90 -11.63 0.29 8.39
CA ASP A 90 -10.23 0.68 8.55
C ASP A 90 -9.35 -0.56 8.78
N LEU A 91 -8.58 -0.95 7.76
CA LEU A 91 -7.71 -2.13 7.84
C LEU A 91 -6.42 -1.86 8.63
N ALA A 92 -5.81 -0.71 8.39
CA ALA A 92 -4.51 -0.35 8.97
C ALA A 92 -4.21 1.16 8.81
N SER A 93 -3.28 1.65 9.63
CA SER A 93 -2.70 2.98 9.46
C SER A 93 -1.20 2.92 9.73
N VAL A 94 -0.39 3.53 8.87
CA VAL A 94 1.06 3.63 9.00
C VAL A 94 1.43 5.06 9.39
N LEU A 95 2.17 5.22 10.49
CA LEU A 95 2.61 6.52 10.99
C LEU A 95 3.94 6.92 10.34
N LEU A 96 4.03 8.16 9.88
CA LEU A 96 5.18 8.66 9.11
C LEU A 96 6.19 9.46 9.94
N VAL A 97 5.88 9.80 11.19
CA VAL A 97 6.69 10.66 12.08
C VAL A 97 6.77 10.13 13.49
#